data_AF-A0A7W8C1S3-F1
#
_entry.id   AF-A0A7W8C1S3-F1
#
_cell.length_a   1.000
_cell.length_b   1.000
_cell.length_c   1.000
_cell.angle_alpha   90.00
_cell.angle_beta   90.00
_cell.angle_gamma   90.00
#
_symmetry.space_group_name_H-M   'P 1'
#
loop_
_entity.id
_entity.type
_entity.pdbx_description
1 polymer ?
#
loop_
_entity_poly.entity_id
_entity_poly.type
_entity_poly.pdbx_seq_one_letter_code
_entity_poly.pdbx_strand_id
1 'polypeptide(L)'
;MAEQARSAKEVPQNINEEYYQISSEILSSFPKYRPPVDLFSFRDDIMVLAPYCKKETRLTNEQVEEVARLCDAGDLFVARSDHHIYSRHIVKQLDLVLQDKNLKEAEIADICIRALFLRYTEFNSQPIKPLFDPLYRDVMVITEYLWADRHRVNTFMRRLFRKYQPARHAINSMAIGLWMWMQVGGEYRRKDLDRMALAFLLHDIGMSKVPAFLLNKSGPLKPEEREKMLPHPLVGIKLMHKMDVSFEELVRACYEHHERMDGSGYPQHLKAHQISRVGRITAIADSFSAMICHKPYGEAKEPLAAAKDLAGDARYDGELTNLLLTGFASGNIGQLVDMDKVVDTPL
;
A
#
# COMPACT_ATOMS: atom_id res chain seq x y z
N MET A 1 -43.03 -1.72 -2.79
CA MET A 1 -42.89 -0.86 -3.98
C MET A 1 -41.42 -0.59 -4.17
N ALA A 2 -40.94 -0.73 -5.40
CA ALA A 2 -39.55 -0.96 -5.75
C ALA A 2 -38.62 0.21 -5.40
N GLU A 3 -37.58 -0.08 -4.62
CA GLU A 3 -36.41 0.76 -4.42
C GLU A 3 -35.49 0.55 -5.62
N GLN A 4 -35.75 1.29 -6.70
CA GLN A 4 -34.84 1.36 -7.84
C GLN A 4 -33.68 2.27 -7.45
N ALA A 5 -32.54 1.69 -7.09
CA ALA A 5 -31.27 2.38 -7.18
C ALA A 5 -31.10 2.87 -8.62
N ARG A 6 -31.22 4.19 -8.84
CA ARG A 6 -30.93 4.82 -10.14
C ARG A 6 -29.50 4.44 -10.55
N SER A 7 -29.33 3.97 -11.78
CA SER A 7 -27.99 3.82 -12.37
C SER A 7 -27.29 5.17 -12.38
N ALA A 8 -25.96 5.18 -12.32
CA ALA A 8 -25.15 6.39 -12.46
C ALA A 8 -25.67 7.23 -13.65
N LYS A 9 -26.09 8.48 -13.40
CA LYS A 9 -26.57 9.40 -14.45
C LYS A 9 -25.40 9.71 -15.40
N GLU A 10 -25.64 9.69 -16.71
CA GLU A 10 -24.63 10.09 -17.69
C GLU A 10 -24.26 11.57 -17.47
N VAL A 11 -23.02 11.79 -17.03
CA VAL A 11 -22.45 13.10 -16.76
C VAL A 11 -22.18 13.79 -18.11
N PRO A 12 -22.71 14.99 -18.37
CA PRO A 12 -22.30 15.77 -19.54
C PRO A 12 -20.80 16.05 -19.46
N GLN A 13 -20.01 15.45 -20.36
CA GLN A 13 -18.60 15.79 -20.50
C GLN A 13 -18.50 17.20 -21.09
N ASN A 14 -18.05 18.16 -20.28
CA ASN A 14 -17.47 19.38 -20.84
C ASN A 14 -16.14 19.00 -21.48
N ILE A 15 -15.84 19.55 -22.67
CA ILE A 15 -14.77 19.11 -23.58
C ILE A 15 -13.38 19.01 -22.89
N ASN A 16 -13.17 19.68 -21.75
CA ASN A 16 -11.90 19.70 -21.00
C ASN A 16 -12.01 19.36 -19.49
N GLU A 17 -13.17 18.99 -18.96
CA GLU A 17 -13.33 18.75 -17.51
C GLU A 17 -14.21 17.52 -17.22
N GLU A 18 -13.61 16.54 -16.54
CA GLU A 18 -14.30 15.35 -16.04
C GLU A 18 -14.87 15.62 -14.64
N TYR A 19 -16.08 15.14 -14.37
CA TYR A 19 -16.71 15.21 -13.05
C TYR A 19 -17.12 13.81 -12.60
N TYR A 20 -17.17 13.59 -11.29
CA TYR A 20 -17.72 12.38 -10.71
C TYR A 20 -18.63 12.69 -9.53
N GLN A 21 -19.61 11.83 -9.33
CA GLN A 21 -20.59 11.96 -8.26
C GLN A 21 -19.89 11.69 -6.92
N ILE A 22 -20.14 12.53 -5.92
CA ILE A 22 -19.61 12.30 -4.57
C ILE A 22 -20.59 11.47 -3.75
N SER A 23 -20.10 10.49 -2.98
CA SER A 23 -20.93 9.71 -2.05
C SER A 23 -21.14 10.45 -0.72
N SER A 24 -22.22 10.11 -0.03
CA SER A 24 -22.57 10.65 1.29
C SER A 24 -21.45 10.44 2.31
N GLU A 25 -20.80 9.29 2.27
CA GLU A 25 -19.75 8.94 3.23
C GLU A 25 -18.51 9.81 3.03
N ILE A 26 -18.13 10.07 1.78
CA ILE A 26 -16.96 10.90 1.50
C ILE A 26 -17.27 12.37 1.71
N LEU A 27 -18.48 12.82 1.36
CA LEU A 27 -18.94 14.16 1.73
C LEU A 27 -18.89 14.38 3.24
N SER A 28 -19.27 13.37 4.04
CA SER A 28 -19.23 13.45 5.50
C SER A 28 -17.81 13.54 6.08
N SER A 29 -16.80 13.11 5.32
CA SER A 29 -15.38 13.23 5.71
C SER A 29 -14.84 14.67 5.57
N PHE A 30 -15.55 15.55 4.86
CA PHE A 30 -15.16 16.93 4.65
C PHE A 30 -15.59 17.83 5.83
N PRO A 31 -14.91 18.97 6.05
CA PRO A 31 -15.39 19.97 7.00
C PRO A 31 -16.80 20.45 6.62
N LYS A 32 -17.78 20.13 7.48
CA LYS A 32 -19.22 20.38 7.26
C LYS A 32 -19.56 21.74 6.65
N TYR A 33 -18.90 22.80 7.12
CA TYR A 33 -19.20 24.17 6.70
C TYR A 33 -18.23 24.75 5.66
N ARG A 34 -17.14 24.06 5.33
CA ARG A 34 -16.13 24.54 4.37
C ARG A 34 -15.62 23.35 3.56
N PRO A 35 -16.36 22.92 2.53
CA PRO A 35 -15.90 21.85 1.65
C PRO A 35 -14.54 22.23 1.03
N PRO A 36 -13.57 21.31 0.98
CA PRO A 36 -12.23 21.61 0.50
C PRO A 36 -12.13 21.55 -1.04
N VAL A 37 -13.24 21.21 -1.72
CA VAL A 37 -13.35 21.02 -3.17
C VAL A 37 -14.46 21.89 -3.74
N ASP A 38 -14.39 22.16 -5.04
CA ASP A 38 -15.51 22.76 -5.75
C ASP A 38 -16.64 21.73 -5.89
N LEU A 39 -17.85 22.10 -5.45
CA LEU A 39 -19.06 21.30 -5.56
C LEU A 39 -19.90 21.79 -6.73
N PHE A 40 -20.42 20.84 -7.51
CA PHE A 40 -21.29 21.08 -8.65
C PHE A 40 -22.60 20.33 -8.44
N SER A 41 -23.72 20.94 -8.81
CA SER A 41 -25.02 20.28 -8.80
C SER A 41 -25.51 20.00 -10.22
N PHE A 42 -26.06 18.82 -10.44
CA PHE A 42 -26.72 18.50 -11.70
C PHE A 42 -28.12 19.11 -11.70
N ARG A 43 -28.40 19.91 -12.74
CA ARG A 43 -29.70 20.55 -12.93
C ARG A 43 -30.50 19.78 -13.97
N ASP A 44 -31.45 18.97 -13.50
CA ASP A 44 -32.32 18.10 -14.32
C ASP A 44 -33.16 18.89 -15.34
N ASP A 45 -33.49 20.15 -15.06
CA ASP A 45 -34.32 21.02 -15.93
C ASP A 45 -33.59 21.46 -17.20
N ILE A 46 -32.27 21.65 -17.13
CA ILE A 46 -31.43 22.09 -18.24
C ILE A 46 -30.39 21.04 -18.66
N MET A 47 -30.32 19.90 -17.96
CA MET A 47 -29.37 18.80 -18.18
C MET A 47 -27.89 19.25 -18.14
N VAL A 48 -27.56 20.16 -17.23
CA VAL A 48 -26.21 20.76 -17.11
C VAL A 48 -25.70 20.69 -15.67
N LEU A 49 -24.40 20.45 -15.51
CA LEU A 49 -23.68 20.65 -14.25
C LEU A 49 -23.43 22.13 -14.00
N ALA A 50 -23.94 22.64 -12.88
CA ALA A 50 -23.73 24.01 -12.46
C ALA A 50 -22.82 24.07 -11.23
N PRO A 51 -21.90 25.05 -11.14
CA PRO A 51 -21.18 25.30 -9.90
C PRO A 51 -22.16 25.58 -8.76
N TYR A 52 -22.03 24.85 -7.65
CA TYR A 52 -22.84 25.01 -6.46
C TYR A 52 -22.08 25.75 -5.37
N CYS A 53 -20.87 25.28 -5.01
CA CYS A 53 -20.03 25.88 -3.98
C CYS A 53 -18.57 25.86 -4.41
N LYS A 54 -17.87 26.99 -4.23
CA LYS A 54 -16.42 27.03 -4.40
C LYS A 54 -15.71 26.49 -3.16
N LYS A 55 -14.57 25.83 -3.35
CA LYS A 55 -13.72 25.32 -2.27
C LYS A 55 -13.43 26.37 -1.21
N GLU A 56 -13.39 25.93 0.05
CA GLU A 56 -13.15 26.72 1.26
C GLU A 56 -14.18 27.83 1.56
N THR A 57 -15.23 27.95 0.73
CA THR A 57 -16.34 28.89 0.97
C THR A 57 -17.19 28.38 2.12
N ARG A 58 -17.51 29.27 3.07
CA ARG A 58 -18.33 28.92 4.22
C ARG A 58 -19.79 28.75 3.80
N LEU A 59 -20.35 27.57 4.03
CA LEU A 59 -21.77 27.26 3.85
C LEU A 59 -22.60 27.71 5.06
N THR A 60 -23.85 28.13 4.80
CA THR A 60 -24.89 28.30 5.83
C THR A 60 -25.47 26.94 6.24
N ASN A 61 -26.24 26.88 7.34
CA ASN A 61 -26.92 25.65 7.75
C ASN A 61 -27.85 25.12 6.65
N GLU A 62 -28.64 26.00 6.03
CA GLU A 62 -29.54 25.65 4.92
C GLU A 62 -28.77 25.09 3.72
N GLN A 63 -27.63 25.70 3.37
CA GLN A 63 -26.81 25.20 2.28
C GLN A 63 -26.18 23.84 2.57
N VAL A 64 -25.80 23.57 3.83
CA VAL A 64 -25.28 22.26 4.23
C VAL A 64 -26.35 21.17 4.10
N GLU A 65 -27.58 21.45 4.54
CA GLU A 65 -28.71 20.53 4.38
C GLU A 65 -29.03 20.28 2.90
N GLU A 66 -28.95 21.32 2.07
CA GLU A 66 -29.15 21.20 0.63
C GLU A 66 -28.05 20.38 -0.05
N VAL A 67 -26.78 20.59 0.33
CA VAL A 67 -25.66 19.78 -0.18
C VAL A 67 -25.84 18.30 0.17
N ALA A 68 -26.26 18.00 1.40
CA ALA A 68 -26.55 16.63 1.80
C ALA A 68 -27.69 16.03 0.96
N ARG A 69 -28.78 16.79 0.76
CA ARG A 69 -29.92 16.34 -0.06
C ARG A 69 -29.53 16.08 -1.52
N LEU A 70 -28.72 16.96 -2.12
CA LEU A 70 -28.21 16.79 -3.48
C LEU A 70 -27.31 15.56 -3.59
N CYS A 71 -26.48 15.30 -2.57
CA CYS A 71 -25.64 14.12 -2.51
C CYS A 71 -26.45 12.83 -2.44
N ASP A 72 -27.44 12.78 -1.54
CA ASP A 72 -28.35 11.63 -1.38
C ASP A 72 -29.19 11.37 -2.65
N ALA A 73 -29.56 12.43 -3.38
CA ALA A 73 -30.24 12.35 -4.66
C ALA A 73 -29.33 11.88 -5.82
N GLY A 74 -28.02 11.89 -5.60
CA GLY A 74 -27.00 11.60 -6.61
C GLY A 74 -26.74 12.73 -7.61
N ASP A 75 -27.12 13.95 -7.24
CA ASP A 75 -27.02 15.15 -8.06
C ASP A 75 -25.85 16.06 -7.65
N LEU A 76 -24.96 15.59 -6.76
CA LEU A 76 -23.78 16.33 -6.31
C LEU A 76 -22.50 15.74 -6.90
N PHE A 77 -21.67 16.62 -7.46
CA PHE A 77 -20.48 16.26 -8.23
C PHE A 77 -19.27 17.08 -7.80
N VAL A 78 -18.09 16.52 -8.05
CA VAL A 78 -16.79 17.17 -7.88
C VAL A 78 -15.99 17.06 -9.17
N ALA A 79 -15.15 18.05 -9.44
CA ALA A 79 -14.26 18.03 -10.60
C ALA A 79 -13.11 17.03 -10.39
N ARG A 80 -12.68 16.35 -11.47
CA ARG A 80 -11.56 15.40 -11.42
C ARG A 80 -10.21 16.09 -11.16
N SER A 81 -10.10 17.37 -11.52
CA SER A 81 -8.98 18.24 -11.16
C SER A 81 -8.73 18.31 -9.64
N ASP A 82 -9.80 18.24 -8.84
CA ASP A 82 -9.75 18.27 -7.36
C ASP A 82 -9.52 16.89 -6.72
N HIS A 83 -9.29 15.83 -7.51
CA HIS A 83 -9.11 14.46 -7.00
C HIS A 83 -7.96 14.31 -6.00
N HIS A 84 -6.91 15.13 -6.08
CA HIS A 84 -5.82 15.13 -5.11
C HIS A 84 -6.27 15.59 -3.70
N ILE A 85 -7.16 16.58 -3.62
CA ILE A 85 -7.77 17.07 -2.36
C ILE A 85 -8.73 16.01 -1.80
N TYR A 86 -9.50 15.39 -2.69
CA TYR A 86 -10.38 14.28 -2.37
C TYR A 86 -9.62 13.11 -1.73
N SER A 87 -8.55 12.67 -2.39
CA SER A 87 -7.66 11.59 -1.92
C SER A 87 -7.07 11.89 -0.55
N ARG A 88 -6.71 13.16 -0.25
CA ARG A 88 -6.18 13.58 1.06
C ARG A 88 -7.11 13.25 2.23
N HIS A 89 -8.42 13.31 2.01
CA HIS A 89 -9.41 13.04 3.06
C HIS A 89 -9.63 11.54 3.22
N ILE A 90 -9.75 10.80 2.11
CA ILE A 90 -9.92 9.35 2.12
C ILE A 90 -8.73 8.63 2.77
N VAL A 91 -7.50 9.11 2.56
CA VAL A 91 -6.30 8.55 3.22
C VAL A 91 -6.44 8.47 4.75
N LYS A 92 -7.27 9.32 5.38
CA LYS A 92 -7.51 9.30 6.83
C LYS A 92 -8.56 8.26 7.26
N GLN A 93 -9.43 7.83 6.34
CA GLN A 93 -10.54 6.89 6.50
C GLN A 93 -10.55 5.92 5.31
N LEU A 94 -9.58 5.01 5.29
CA LEU A 94 -9.27 4.19 4.10
C LEU A 94 -10.43 3.28 3.69
N ASP A 95 -11.30 2.90 4.62
CA ASP A 95 -12.49 2.09 4.37
C ASP A 95 -13.46 2.69 3.34
N LEU A 96 -13.46 4.01 3.17
CA LEU A 96 -14.25 4.72 2.14
C LEU A 96 -13.88 4.29 0.71
N VAL A 97 -12.63 3.84 0.49
CA VAL A 97 -12.18 3.31 -0.81
C VAL A 97 -13.01 2.12 -1.28
N LEU A 98 -13.49 1.28 -0.36
CA LEU A 98 -14.28 0.09 -0.71
C LEU A 98 -15.70 0.43 -1.14
N GLN A 99 -16.17 1.65 -0.82
CA GLN A 99 -17.54 2.09 -1.04
C GLN A 99 -17.65 2.97 -2.29
N ASP A 100 -16.58 3.69 -2.64
CA ASP A 100 -16.58 4.59 -3.79
C ASP A 100 -16.39 3.86 -5.13
N LYS A 101 -17.46 3.85 -5.93
CA LYS A 101 -17.48 3.24 -7.27
C LYS A 101 -16.82 4.12 -8.35
N ASN A 102 -16.47 5.37 -8.03
CA ASN A 102 -15.91 6.34 -8.99
C ASN A 102 -14.38 6.38 -8.99
N LEU A 103 -13.75 5.68 -8.03
CA LEU A 103 -12.30 5.53 -7.98
C LEU A 103 -11.83 4.53 -9.03
N LYS A 104 -10.83 4.92 -9.82
CA LYS A 104 -10.12 4.00 -10.70
C LYS A 104 -9.19 3.13 -9.86
N GLU A 105 -8.94 1.88 -10.26
CA GLU A 105 -8.07 0.97 -9.49
C GLU A 105 -6.67 1.56 -9.20
N ALA A 106 -6.17 2.35 -10.15
CA ALA A 106 -4.93 3.11 -10.03
C ALA A 106 -4.94 4.08 -8.84
N GLU A 107 -6.04 4.83 -8.68
CA GLU A 107 -6.22 5.81 -7.61
C GLU A 107 -6.42 5.14 -6.27
N ILE A 108 -7.18 4.04 -6.25
CA ILE A 108 -7.34 3.18 -5.07
C ILE A 108 -5.97 2.73 -4.56
N ALA A 109 -5.12 2.18 -5.44
CA ALA A 109 -3.80 1.73 -5.06
C ALA A 109 -2.91 2.90 -4.56
N ASP A 110 -2.98 4.07 -5.20
CA ASP A 110 -2.24 5.26 -4.76
C ASP A 110 -2.67 5.73 -3.35
N ILE A 111 -3.98 5.78 -3.10
CA ILE A 111 -4.57 6.14 -1.79
C ILE A 111 -4.14 5.12 -0.72
N CYS A 112 -4.27 3.83 -1.01
CA CYS A 112 -3.88 2.75 -0.11
C CYS A 112 -2.38 2.79 0.24
N ILE A 113 -1.50 2.96 -0.75
CA ILE A 113 -0.05 3.02 -0.54
C ILE A 113 0.33 4.27 0.27
N ARG A 114 -0.31 5.43 0.02
CA ARG A 114 -0.12 6.65 0.82
C ARG A 114 -0.56 6.45 2.28
N ALA A 115 -1.73 5.85 2.51
CA ALA A 115 -2.23 5.57 3.85
C ALA A 115 -1.27 4.66 4.62
N LEU A 116 -0.84 3.54 3.99
CA LEU A 116 0.17 2.66 4.57
C LEU A 116 1.47 3.39 4.87
N PHE A 117 1.95 4.25 3.96
CA PHE A 117 3.19 5.00 4.18
C PHE A 117 3.10 5.89 5.42
N LEU A 118 1.99 6.63 5.59
CA LEU A 118 1.77 7.47 6.76
C LEU A 118 1.69 6.64 8.05
N ARG A 119 0.82 5.61 8.10
CA ARG A 119 0.61 4.78 9.28
C ARG A 119 1.86 3.99 9.67
N TYR A 120 2.54 3.40 8.68
CA TYR A 120 3.75 2.63 8.94
C TYR A 120 4.89 3.54 9.40
N THR A 121 5.05 4.74 8.84
CA THR A 121 6.08 5.68 9.28
C THR A 121 5.89 6.04 10.77
N GLU A 122 4.66 6.35 11.17
CA GLU A 122 4.32 6.63 12.56
C GLU A 122 4.58 5.41 13.46
N PHE A 123 4.04 4.24 13.08
CA PHE A 123 4.24 3.00 13.83
C PHE A 123 5.72 2.58 13.94
N ASN A 124 6.50 2.69 12.87
CA ASN A 124 7.92 2.33 12.86
C ASN A 124 8.75 3.27 13.75
N SER A 125 8.36 4.54 13.89
CA SER A 125 9.03 5.47 14.81
C SER A 125 8.83 5.06 16.27
N GLN A 126 7.66 4.50 16.60
CA GLN A 126 7.32 4.03 17.93
C GLN A 126 6.39 2.79 17.85
N PRO A 127 6.93 1.55 17.82
CA PRO A 127 6.11 0.36 17.66
C PRO A 127 5.32 0.01 18.93
N ILE A 128 4.14 0.63 19.06
CA ILE A 128 3.19 0.43 20.15
C ILE A 128 1.80 0.13 19.61
N LYS A 129 0.99 -0.57 20.41
CA LYS A 129 -0.35 -1.04 20.02
C LYS A 129 -1.27 0.06 19.46
N PRO A 130 -1.36 1.27 20.06
CA PRO A 130 -2.22 2.34 19.53
C PRO A 130 -1.85 2.82 18.11
N LEU A 131 -0.57 2.70 17.73
CA LEU A 131 -0.10 3.04 16.38
C LEU A 131 -0.20 1.85 15.42
N PHE A 132 -0.14 0.63 15.95
CA PHE A 132 -0.35 -0.60 15.19
C PHE A 132 -1.80 -0.76 14.73
N ASP A 133 -2.79 -0.49 15.59
CA ASP A 133 -4.19 -0.80 15.29
C ASP A 133 -4.74 -0.05 14.06
N PRO A 134 -4.46 1.24 13.82
CA PRO A 134 -4.79 1.90 12.56
C PRO A 134 -4.09 1.28 11.35
N LEU A 135 -2.80 0.98 11.46
CA LEU A 135 -2.04 0.31 10.38
C LEU A 135 -2.65 -1.05 10.03
N TYR A 136 -3.01 -1.83 11.04
CA TYR A 136 -3.68 -3.13 10.88
C TYR A 136 -5.00 -2.97 10.13
N ARG A 137 -5.84 -1.99 10.50
CA ARG A 137 -7.10 -1.71 9.79
C ARG A 137 -6.88 -1.37 8.33
N ASP A 138 -5.90 -0.54 8.02
CA ASP A 138 -5.58 -0.18 6.62
C ASP A 138 -5.15 -1.41 5.80
N VAL A 139 -4.37 -2.32 6.41
CA VAL A 139 -4.02 -3.60 5.76
C VAL A 139 -5.25 -4.49 5.55
N MET A 140 -6.21 -4.50 6.48
CA MET A 140 -7.47 -5.27 6.30
C MET A 140 -8.32 -4.69 5.15
N VAL A 141 -8.37 -3.37 5.00
CA VAL A 141 -9.07 -2.73 3.87
C VAL A 141 -8.42 -3.11 2.54
N ILE A 142 -7.08 -3.07 2.46
CA ILE A 142 -6.35 -3.42 1.23
C ILE A 142 -6.56 -4.88 0.86
N THR A 143 -6.45 -5.78 1.82
CA THR A 143 -6.64 -7.21 1.58
C THR A 143 -8.09 -7.54 1.23
N GLU A 144 -9.07 -6.77 1.71
CA GLU A 144 -10.47 -6.91 1.29
C GLU A 144 -10.64 -6.52 -0.17
N TYR A 145 -10.05 -5.39 -0.56
CA TYR A 145 -10.02 -4.92 -1.93
C TYR A 145 -9.38 -5.93 -2.89
N LEU A 146 -8.27 -6.55 -2.48
CA LEU A 146 -7.55 -7.59 -3.23
C LEU A 146 -8.27 -8.95 -3.22
N TRP A 147 -9.06 -9.24 -2.19
CA TRP A 147 -9.84 -10.47 -2.11
C TRP A 147 -10.99 -10.47 -3.11
N ALA A 148 -11.64 -9.31 -3.28
CA ALA A 148 -12.73 -9.12 -4.23
C ALA A 148 -12.30 -9.35 -5.69
N ASP A 149 -11.06 -8.96 -6.05
CA ASP A 149 -10.45 -9.32 -7.34
C ASP A 149 -8.93 -9.42 -7.18
N ARG A 150 -8.41 -10.64 -7.37
CA ARG A 150 -6.98 -10.97 -7.21
C ARG A 150 -6.11 -10.29 -8.26
N HIS A 151 -6.63 -9.92 -9.42
CA HIS A 151 -5.85 -9.25 -10.46
C HIS A 151 -5.40 -7.85 -10.05
N ARG A 152 -6.11 -7.22 -9.10
CA ARG A 152 -5.78 -5.90 -8.54
C ARG A 152 -4.41 -5.86 -7.87
N VAL A 153 -3.85 -7.00 -7.46
CA VAL A 153 -2.49 -7.06 -6.89
C VAL A 153 -1.42 -6.55 -7.88
N ASN A 154 -1.66 -6.68 -9.18
CA ASN A 154 -0.77 -6.13 -10.21
C ASN A 154 -0.68 -4.61 -10.15
N THR A 155 -1.75 -3.94 -9.74
CA THR A 155 -1.81 -2.47 -9.62
C THR A 155 -0.92 -1.97 -8.49
N PHE A 156 -0.80 -2.73 -7.40
CA PHE A 156 0.16 -2.49 -6.31
C PHE A 156 1.59 -2.86 -6.71
N MET A 157 1.78 -4.00 -7.38
CA MET A 157 3.09 -4.46 -7.85
C MET A 157 3.77 -3.46 -8.82
N ARG A 158 2.99 -2.69 -9.56
CA ARG A 158 3.50 -1.61 -10.44
C ARG A 158 3.95 -0.37 -9.69
N ARG A 159 3.52 -0.19 -8.45
CA ARG A 159 3.65 1.03 -7.65
C ARG A 159 4.69 0.84 -6.57
N LEU A 160 5.94 0.73 -7.00
CA LEU A 160 7.07 0.52 -6.10
C LEU A 160 7.80 1.85 -5.85
N PHE A 161 8.25 2.03 -4.62
CA PHE A 161 9.15 3.12 -4.27
C PHE A 161 10.55 2.87 -4.80
N ARG A 162 11.26 3.95 -5.14
CA ARG A 162 12.65 3.93 -5.63
C ARG A 162 13.60 4.58 -4.62
N LYS A 163 13.16 5.24 -3.56
CA LYS A 163 14.02 5.74 -2.48
C LYS A 163 14.02 4.77 -1.30
N TYR A 164 15.20 4.50 -0.74
CA TYR A 164 15.29 3.67 0.44
C TYR A 164 14.86 4.44 1.71
N GLN A 165 13.76 4.00 2.32
CA GLN A 165 13.31 4.36 3.67
C GLN A 165 12.59 3.14 4.28
N PRO A 166 12.58 2.94 5.60
CA PRO A 166 11.97 1.77 6.23
C PRO A 166 10.52 1.53 5.82
N ALA A 167 9.67 2.57 5.80
CA ALA A 167 8.28 2.44 5.38
C ALA A 167 8.12 2.09 3.89
N ARG A 168 8.92 2.72 3.03
CA ARG A 168 8.92 2.44 1.58
C ARG A 168 9.32 1.01 1.29
N HIS A 169 10.37 0.55 1.97
CA HIS A 169 10.87 -0.82 1.88
C HIS A 169 9.82 -1.84 2.35
N ALA A 170 9.21 -1.61 3.52
CA ALA A 170 8.16 -2.47 4.06
C ALA A 170 6.96 -2.60 3.08
N ILE A 171 6.51 -1.49 2.50
CA ILE A 171 5.38 -1.48 1.56
C ILE A 171 5.74 -2.15 0.23
N ASN A 172 6.95 -1.91 -0.30
CA ASN A 172 7.44 -2.63 -1.47
C ASN A 172 7.48 -4.14 -1.20
N SER A 173 8.07 -4.57 -0.08
CA SER A 173 8.14 -5.98 0.31
C SER A 173 6.76 -6.60 0.46
N MET A 174 5.78 -5.86 1.01
CA MET A 174 4.37 -6.29 1.05
C MET A 174 3.79 -6.49 -0.36
N ALA A 175 3.93 -5.51 -1.25
CA ALA A 175 3.38 -5.57 -2.60
C ALA A 175 3.99 -6.73 -3.41
N ILE A 176 5.32 -6.87 -3.37
CA ILE A 176 6.06 -7.93 -4.06
C ILE A 176 5.70 -9.30 -3.48
N GLY A 177 5.72 -9.43 -2.15
CA GLY A 177 5.42 -10.68 -1.46
C GLY A 177 4.00 -11.15 -1.72
N LEU A 178 3.01 -10.26 -1.65
CA LEU A 178 1.60 -10.58 -1.96
C LEU A 178 1.43 -10.98 -3.42
N TRP A 179 2.06 -10.26 -4.35
CA TRP A 179 2.02 -10.60 -5.75
C TRP A 179 2.56 -12.01 -5.98
N MET A 180 3.77 -12.31 -5.47
CA MET A 180 4.39 -13.63 -5.60
C MET A 180 3.54 -14.73 -4.96
N TRP A 181 3.06 -14.52 -3.74
CA TRP A 181 2.25 -15.48 -3.02
C TRP A 181 0.95 -15.82 -3.76
N MET A 182 0.28 -14.82 -4.33
CA MET A 182 -0.93 -15.02 -5.15
C MET A 182 -0.64 -15.75 -6.46
N GLN A 183 0.54 -15.57 -7.07
CA GLN A 183 0.92 -16.23 -8.31
C GLN A 183 1.31 -17.71 -8.13
N VAL A 184 1.90 -18.08 -6.98
CA VAL A 184 2.25 -19.48 -6.68
C VAL A 184 1.00 -20.37 -6.58
N GLY A 185 -0.17 -19.75 -6.37
CA GLY A 185 -1.46 -20.42 -6.36
C GLY A 185 -1.70 -21.29 -5.12
N GLY A 186 -2.85 -21.94 -5.10
CA GLY A 186 -3.34 -22.76 -4.00
C GLY A 186 -4.63 -22.23 -3.39
N GLU A 187 -5.31 -23.10 -2.66
CA GLU A 187 -6.48 -22.73 -1.88
C GLU A 187 -6.03 -22.06 -0.58
N TYR A 188 -6.51 -20.84 -0.37
CA TYR A 188 -6.28 -20.09 0.86
C TYR A 188 -7.53 -19.29 1.18
N ARG A 189 -7.75 -19.04 2.47
CA ARG A 189 -8.91 -18.30 2.97
C ARG A 189 -8.57 -16.82 3.07
N ARG A 190 -9.61 -16.01 3.24
CA ARG A 190 -9.49 -14.56 3.46
C ARG A 190 -8.47 -14.19 4.55
N LYS A 191 -8.50 -14.91 5.68
CA LYS A 191 -7.59 -14.72 6.82
C LYS A 191 -6.12 -15.02 6.49
N ASP A 192 -5.87 -15.92 5.56
CA ASP A 192 -4.50 -16.27 5.17
C ASP A 192 -3.90 -15.10 4.38
N LEU A 193 -4.68 -14.43 3.51
CA LEU A 193 -4.25 -13.19 2.83
C LEU A 193 -3.93 -12.05 3.82
N ASP A 194 -4.76 -11.86 4.86
CA ASP A 194 -4.50 -10.88 5.93
C ASP A 194 -3.16 -11.10 6.61
N ARG A 195 -2.90 -12.36 6.97
CA ARG A 195 -1.67 -12.77 7.65
C ARG A 195 -0.46 -12.59 6.76
N MET A 196 -0.55 -12.97 5.48
CA MET A 196 0.55 -12.80 4.53
C MET A 196 0.87 -11.32 4.29
N ALA A 197 -0.15 -10.47 4.12
CA ALA A 197 0.06 -9.03 3.96
C ALA A 197 0.80 -8.43 5.16
N LEU A 198 0.36 -8.74 6.38
CA LEU A 198 1.03 -8.28 7.60
C LEU A 198 2.43 -8.88 7.77
N ALA A 199 2.61 -10.17 7.45
CA ALA A 199 3.90 -10.84 7.53
C ALA A 199 4.94 -10.16 6.64
N PHE A 200 4.60 -9.89 5.38
CA PHE A 200 5.50 -9.20 4.45
C PHE A 200 5.74 -7.74 4.82
N LEU A 201 4.70 -7.02 5.29
CA LEU A 201 4.83 -5.63 5.71
C LEU A 201 5.72 -5.49 6.95
N LEU A 202 5.63 -6.41 7.90
CA LEU A 202 6.27 -6.31 9.22
C LEU A 202 7.53 -7.15 9.38
N HIS A 203 7.95 -7.88 8.34
CA HIS A 203 9.09 -8.80 8.41
C HIS A 203 10.34 -8.16 9.05
N ASP A 204 10.59 -6.89 8.72
CA ASP A 204 11.79 -6.15 9.13
C ASP A 204 11.53 -5.14 10.26
N ILE A 205 10.38 -5.20 10.94
CA ILE A 205 10.02 -4.22 11.99
C ILE A 205 11.03 -4.14 13.14
N GLY A 206 11.80 -5.21 13.37
CA GLY A 206 12.87 -5.20 14.36
C GLY A 206 13.96 -4.16 14.10
N MET A 207 14.12 -3.72 12.84
CA MET A 207 15.05 -2.65 12.47
C MET A 207 14.72 -1.32 13.15
N SER A 208 13.47 -1.12 13.60
CA SER A 208 13.07 0.06 14.37
C SER A 208 13.81 0.20 15.72
N LYS A 209 14.48 -0.87 16.19
CA LYS A 209 15.26 -0.88 17.42
C LYS A 209 16.76 -0.83 17.17
N VAL A 210 17.20 -0.85 15.92
CA VAL A 210 18.60 -0.63 15.56
C VAL A 210 18.92 0.86 15.73
N PRO A 211 20.05 1.21 16.38
CA PRO A 211 20.43 2.61 16.56
C PRO A 211 20.53 3.39 15.25
N ALA A 212 19.97 4.61 15.23
CA ALA A 212 19.92 5.44 14.03
C ALA A 212 21.30 5.74 13.40
N PHE A 213 22.35 5.85 14.22
CA PHE A 213 23.71 6.08 13.71
C PHE A 213 24.25 4.89 12.89
N LEU A 214 23.75 3.67 13.12
CA LEU A 214 24.09 2.50 12.30
C LEU A 214 23.27 2.48 11.01
N LEU A 215 21.98 2.80 11.08
CA LEU A 215 21.09 2.86 9.92
C LEU A 215 21.53 3.93 8.91
N ASN A 216 22.05 5.06 9.41
CA ASN A 216 22.50 6.19 8.59
C ASN A 216 24.01 6.17 8.30
N LYS A 217 24.70 5.07 8.64
CA LYS A 217 26.15 5.03 8.51
C LYS A 217 26.61 5.15 7.05
N SER A 218 27.61 6.00 6.86
CA SER A 218 28.32 6.13 5.60
C SER A 218 29.33 5.01 5.39
N GLY A 219 29.08 4.13 4.42
CA GLY A 219 29.98 3.01 4.09
C GLY A 219 29.69 1.71 4.85
N PRO A 220 30.58 0.69 4.74
CA PRO A 220 30.33 -0.63 5.31
C PRO A 220 30.36 -0.61 6.84
N LEU A 221 29.55 -1.49 7.43
CA LEU A 221 29.54 -1.73 8.87
C LEU A 221 30.77 -2.55 9.27
N LYS A 222 31.38 -2.18 10.39
CA LYS A 222 32.39 -2.98 11.08
C LYS A 222 31.73 -4.25 11.64
N PRO A 223 32.49 -5.34 11.89
CA PRO A 223 31.96 -6.56 12.46
C PRO A 223 31.11 -6.34 13.73
N GLU A 224 31.62 -5.56 14.69
CA GLU A 224 30.93 -5.21 15.95
C GLU A 224 29.64 -4.41 15.75
N GLU A 225 29.56 -3.62 14.68
CA GLU A 225 28.35 -2.86 14.34
C GLU A 225 27.31 -3.79 13.71
N ARG A 226 27.77 -4.76 12.89
CA ARG A 226 26.92 -5.77 12.28
C ARG A 226 26.26 -6.65 13.35
N GLU A 227 26.99 -7.00 14.40
CA GLU A 227 26.46 -7.76 15.55
C GLU A 227 25.24 -7.09 16.21
N LYS A 228 25.14 -5.76 16.14
CA LYS A 228 23.97 -5.03 16.68
C LYS A 228 22.75 -5.07 15.77
N MET A 229 22.92 -5.42 14.49
CA MET A 229 21.83 -5.56 13.53
C MET A 229 21.32 -6.99 13.42
N LEU A 230 22.20 -7.99 13.55
CA LEU A 230 21.83 -9.41 13.44
C LEU A 230 20.62 -9.84 14.29
N PRO A 231 20.36 -9.27 15.49
CA PRO A 231 19.20 -9.65 16.30
C PRO A 231 17.84 -9.11 15.81
N HIS A 232 17.79 -8.21 14.82
CA HIS A 232 16.53 -7.59 14.39
C HIS A 232 15.40 -8.58 14.03
N PRO A 233 15.64 -9.77 13.43
CA PRO A 233 14.60 -10.78 13.20
C PRO A 233 13.86 -11.15 14.50
N LEU A 234 14.63 -11.49 15.53
CA LEU A 234 14.10 -11.88 16.85
C LEU A 234 13.49 -10.70 17.59
N VAL A 235 14.05 -9.50 17.45
CA VAL A 235 13.50 -8.29 18.05
C VAL A 235 12.13 -7.97 17.46
N GLY A 236 11.96 -8.09 16.14
CA GLY A 236 10.68 -7.89 15.46
C GLY A 236 9.60 -8.82 16.00
N ILE A 237 9.90 -10.12 16.09
CA ILE A 237 8.97 -11.12 16.67
C ILE A 237 8.57 -10.76 18.10
N LYS A 238 9.54 -10.37 18.95
CA LYS A 238 9.28 -9.97 20.33
C LYS A 238 8.42 -8.70 20.43
N LEU A 239 8.60 -7.74 19.53
CA LEU A 239 7.76 -6.53 19.50
C LEU A 239 6.32 -6.88 19.16
N MET A 240 6.11 -7.67 18.11
CA MET A 240 4.77 -8.05 17.67
C MET A 240 4.05 -8.91 18.70
N HIS A 241 4.76 -9.84 19.36
CA HIS A 241 4.22 -10.62 20.47
C HIS A 241 3.73 -9.73 21.63
N LYS A 242 4.43 -8.65 21.97
CA LYS A 242 3.99 -7.69 23.01
C LYS A 242 2.72 -6.91 22.66
N MET A 243 2.32 -6.94 21.39
CA MET A 243 1.10 -6.28 20.87
C MET A 243 -0.01 -7.30 20.56
N ASP A 244 0.12 -8.52 21.08
CA ASP A 244 -0.78 -9.66 20.85
C ASP A 244 -0.89 -10.08 19.38
N VAL A 245 0.18 -9.84 18.61
CA VAL A 245 0.28 -10.24 17.21
C VAL A 245 1.28 -11.37 17.10
N SER A 246 0.77 -12.61 17.14
CA SER A 246 1.58 -13.81 17.03
C SER A 246 0.85 -14.86 16.19
N PHE A 247 1.19 -14.91 14.90
CA PHE A 247 0.75 -15.96 13.99
C PHE A 247 1.98 -16.46 13.21
N GLU A 248 1.92 -17.71 12.77
CA GLU A 248 3.09 -18.42 12.24
C GLU A 248 3.73 -17.70 11.06
N GLU A 249 2.92 -17.19 10.13
CA GLU A 249 3.38 -16.55 8.90
C GLU A 249 4.25 -15.31 9.20
N LEU A 250 3.88 -14.51 10.22
CA LEU A 250 4.68 -13.36 10.67
C LEU A 250 5.99 -13.81 11.31
N VAL A 251 5.94 -14.83 12.18
CA VAL A 251 7.14 -15.37 12.81
C VAL A 251 8.11 -15.89 11.75
N ARG A 252 7.60 -16.64 10.76
CA ARG A 252 8.38 -17.16 9.64
C ARG A 252 8.96 -16.03 8.79
N ALA A 253 8.16 -15.04 8.40
CA ALA A 253 8.63 -13.91 7.61
C ALA A 253 9.75 -13.13 8.33
N CYS A 254 9.57 -12.81 9.62
CA CYS A 254 10.59 -12.11 10.40
C CYS A 254 11.85 -12.94 10.63
N TYR A 255 11.72 -14.26 10.82
CA TYR A 255 12.85 -15.10 11.22
C TYR A 255 13.64 -15.63 10.03
N GLU A 256 13.01 -15.75 8.86
CA GLU A 256 13.56 -16.45 7.71
C GLU A 256 13.90 -15.51 6.53
N HIS A 257 13.61 -14.20 6.57
CA HIS A 257 13.89 -13.31 5.42
C HIS A 257 15.38 -13.15 5.10
N HIS A 258 16.25 -13.37 6.09
CA HIS A 258 17.70 -13.42 5.91
C HIS A 258 18.27 -14.83 5.71
N GLU A 259 17.44 -15.86 5.73
CA GLU A 259 17.85 -17.23 5.42
C GLU A 259 18.10 -17.40 3.92
N ARG A 260 19.00 -18.31 3.56
CA ARG A 260 19.42 -18.56 2.18
C ARG A 260 19.45 -20.05 1.91
N MET A 261 19.11 -20.46 0.69
CA MET A 261 18.89 -21.87 0.34
C MET A 261 20.12 -22.76 0.60
N ASP A 262 21.33 -22.20 0.57
CA ASP A 262 22.60 -22.87 0.85
C ASP A 262 22.98 -22.93 2.34
N GLY A 263 22.22 -22.27 3.23
CA GLY A 263 22.48 -22.15 4.66
C GLY A 263 23.45 -21.03 5.04
N SER A 264 23.86 -20.17 4.10
CA SER A 264 24.72 -19.01 4.37
C SER A 264 23.98 -17.86 5.07
N GLY A 265 22.65 -17.93 5.09
CA GLY A 265 21.78 -16.95 5.74
C GLY A 265 21.80 -17.03 7.26
N TYR A 266 20.99 -16.21 7.92
CA TYR A 266 20.90 -16.10 9.38
C TYR A 266 19.44 -15.82 9.78
N PRO A 267 19.04 -16.04 11.05
CA PRO A 267 19.85 -16.39 12.23
C PRO A 267 20.03 -17.89 12.52
N GLN A 268 19.31 -18.78 11.83
CA GLN A 268 19.31 -20.22 12.07
C GLN A 268 20.14 -21.03 11.07
N HIS A 269 20.60 -20.42 9.97
CA HIS A 269 21.37 -21.11 8.92
C HIS A 269 20.56 -22.25 8.26
N LEU A 270 19.27 -22.01 8.05
CA LEU A 270 18.33 -22.96 7.46
C LEU A 270 18.71 -23.23 6.00
N LYS A 271 18.50 -24.48 5.55
CA LYS A 271 18.80 -24.90 4.18
C LYS A 271 17.53 -25.31 3.44
N ALA A 272 17.38 -24.80 2.22
CA ALA A 272 16.36 -25.20 1.26
C ALA A 272 14.98 -25.51 1.86
N HIS A 273 14.63 -26.80 1.96
CA HIS A 273 13.35 -27.30 2.45
C HIS A 273 13.04 -26.91 3.92
N GLN A 274 14.04 -26.54 4.71
CA GLN A 274 13.85 -26.05 6.08
C GLN A 274 13.30 -24.63 6.12
N ILE A 275 13.52 -23.84 5.07
CA ILE A 275 12.98 -22.48 4.94
C ILE A 275 11.54 -22.62 4.44
N SER A 276 10.60 -22.02 5.17
CA SER A 276 9.19 -22.03 4.79
C SER A 276 8.98 -21.29 3.48
N ARG A 277 7.88 -21.60 2.78
CA ARG A 277 7.50 -20.86 1.56
C ARG A 277 7.37 -19.36 1.83
N VAL A 278 6.81 -18.99 2.99
CA VAL A 278 6.70 -17.59 3.42
C VAL A 278 8.10 -16.97 3.53
N GLY A 279 9.02 -17.62 4.25
CA GLY A 279 10.40 -17.15 4.40
C GLY A 279 11.12 -16.94 3.07
N ARG A 280 10.98 -17.89 2.12
CA ARG A 280 11.59 -17.77 0.78
C ARG A 280 11.01 -16.60 -0.02
N ILE A 281 9.69 -16.41 -0.01
CA ILE A 281 9.05 -15.26 -0.67
C ILE A 281 9.52 -13.96 -0.02
N THR A 282 9.54 -13.89 1.32
CA THR A 282 9.98 -12.69 2.05
C THR A 282 11.43 -12.35 1.75
N ALA A 283 12.33 -13.34 1.71
CA ALA A 283 13.75 -13.12 1.39
C ALA A 283 13.95 -12.54 -0.03
N ILE A 284 13.17 -13.01 -1.00
CA ILE A 284 13.18 -12.50 -2.37
C ILE A 284 12.60 -11.07 -2.41
N ALA A 285 11.45 -10.84 -1.76
CA ALA A 285 10.79 -9.53 -1.72
C ALA A 285 11.66 -8.46 -1.04
N ASP A 286 12.28 -8.80 0.10
CA ASP A 286 13.24 -7.96 0.83
C ASP A 286 14.41 -7.56 -0.07
N SER A 287 15.09 -8.56 -0.63
CA SER A 287 16.28 -8.33 -1.46
C SER A 287 15.94 -7.57 -2.74
N PHE A 288 14.83 -7.90 -3.39
CA PHE A 288 14.37 -7.19 -4.58
C PHE A 288 14.06 -5.73 -4.27
N SER A 289 13.27 -5.46 -3.23
CA SER A 289 12.99 -4.08 -2.80
C SER A 289 14.29 -3.32 -2.52
N ALA A 290 15.26 -3.95 -1.87
CA ALA A 290 16.52 -3.32 -1.53
C ALA A 290 17.40 -3.03 -2.76
N MET A 291 17.27 -3.80 -3.85
CA MET A 291 18.01 -3.63 -5.10
C MET A 291 17.42 -2.54 -6.01
N ILE A 292 16.10 -2.35 -5.99
CA ILE A 292 15.42 -1.35 -6.81
C ILE A 292 15.33 0.04 -6.17
N CYS A 293 15.80 0.18 -4.93
CA CYS A 293 15.80 1.46 -4.22
C CYS A 293 17.20 2.10 -4.20
N HIS A 294 17.26 3.41 -4.47
CA HIS A 294 18.41 4.27 -4.33
C HIS A 294 18.85 4.31 -2.87
N LYS A 295 20.12 3.99 -2.64
CA LYS A 295 20.78 4.06 -1.34
C LYS A 295 21.85 5.16 -1.38
N PRO A 296 22.28 5.72 -0.24
CA PRO A 296 23.33 6.74 -0.21
C PRO A 296 24.66 6.34 -0.87
N TYR A 297 24.93 5.03 -1.05
CA TYR A 297 26.17 4.49 -1.62
C TYR A 297 25.98 3.50 -2.77
N GLY A 298 24.83 3.53 -3.46
CA GLY A 298 24.59 2.61 -4.56
C GLY A 298 23.43 3.02 -5.46
N GLU A 299 23.63 2.86 -6.76
CA GLU A 299 22.59 3.12 -7.75
C GLU A 299 21.51 2.04 -7.68
N ALA A 300 20.25 2.47 -7.78
CA ALA A 300 19.12 1.56 -7.90
C ALA A 300 19.20 0.81 -9.23
N LYS A 301 18.90 -0.49 -9.20
CA LYS A 301 18.77 -1.29 -10.42
C LYS A 301 17.39 -1.11 -11.03
N GLU A 302 17.32 -1.22 -12.35
CA GLU A 302 16.04 -1.37 -13.02
C GLU A 302 15.37 -2.69 -12.58
N PRO A 303 14.04 -2.72 -12.35
CA PRO A 303 13.37 -3.89 -11.77
C PRO A 303 13.56 -5.19 -12.55
N LEU A 304 13.59 -5.15 -13.88
CA LEU A 304 13.91 -6.33 -14.69
C LEU A 304 15.34 -6.84 -14.46
N ALA A 305 16.31 -5.93 -14.33
CA ALA A 305 17.70 -6.31 -14.03
C ALA A 305 17.84 -6.90 -12.62
N ALA A 306 17.16 -6.31 -11.63
CA ALA A 306 17.13 -6.84 -10.27
C ALA A 306 16.50 -8.25 -10.22
N ALA A 307 15.42 -8.49 -10.96
CA ALA A 307 14.79 -9.81 -11.05
C ALA A 307 15.73 -10.84 -11.71
N LYS A 308 16.43 -10.44 -12.77
CA LYS A 308 17.42 -11.29 -13.45
C LYS A 308 18.58 -11.67 -12.54
N ASP A 309 19.09 -10.74 -11.75
CA ASP A 309 20.17 -11.00 -10.80
C ASP A 309 19.73 -11.98 -9.71
N LEU A 310 18.52 -11.82 -9.17
CA LEU A 310 17.96 -12.78 -8.20
C LEU A 310 17.75 -14.17 -8.80
N ALA A 311 17.28 -14.25 -10.05
CA ALA A 311 17.12 -15.53 -10.76
C ALA A 311 18.47 -16.23 -11.03
N GLY A 312 19.56 -15.46 -11.15
CA GLY A 312 20.92 -15.99 -11.29
C GLY A 312 21.61 -16.38 -9.98
N ASP A 313 21.02 -16.05 -8.82
CA ASP A 313 21.62 -16.30 -7.51
C ASP A 313 21.00 -17.55 -6.86
N ALA A 314 21.77 -18.65 -6.85
CA ALA A 314 21.37 -19.95 -6.32
C ALA A 314 21.08 -19.95 -4.80
N ARG A 315 21.35 -18.85 -4.09
CA ARG A 315 21.00 -18.67 -2.67
C ARG A 315 19.52 -18.39 -2.46
N TYR A 316 18.77 -18.05 -3.51
CA TYR A 316 17.32 -17.89 -3.48
C TYR A 316 16.60 -19.08 -4.12
N ASP A 317 15.31 -19.21 -3.84
CA ASP A 317 14.47 -20.25 -4.44
C ASP A 317 14.29 -19.97 -5.95
N GLY A 318 14.86 -20.83 -6.79
CA GLY A 318 14.90 -20.65 -8.23
C GLY A 318 13.52 -20.65 -8.90
N GLU A 319 12.54 -21.38 -8.38
CA GLU A 319 11.18 -21.37 -8.95
C GLU A 319 10.53 -20.00 -8.70
N LEU A 320 10.68 -19.47 -7.48
CA LEU A 320 10.12 -18.18 -7.08
C LEU A 320 10.82 -16.99 -7.73
N THR A 321 12.14 -17.02 -7.87
CA THR A 321 12.86 -15.93 -8.56
C THR A 321 12.58 -15.91 -10.06
N ASN A 322 12.44 -17.09 -10.69
CA ASN A 322 12.02 -17.18 -12.09
C ASN A 322 10.59 -16.67 -12.29
N LEU A 323 9.68 -16.97 -11.36
CA LEU A 323 8.32 -16.42 -11.38
C LEU A 323 8.32 -14.88 -11.38
N LEU A 324 9.14 -14.27 -10.51
CA LEU A 324 9.30 -12.82 -10.46
C LEU A 324 9.88 -12.26 -11.77
N LEU A 325 10.93 -12.90 -12.29
CA LEU A 325 11.56 -12.53 -13.56
C LEU A 325 10.56 -12.58 -14.73
N THR A 326 9.80 -13.67 -14.86
CA THR A 326 8.78 -13.82 -15.90
C THR A 326 7.68 -12.78 -15.75
N GLY A 327 7.27 -12.43 -14.52
CA GLY A 327 6.32 -11.36 -14.26
C GLY A 327 6.73 -10.02 -14.88
N PHE A 328 8.00 -9.64 -14.71
CA PHE A 328 8.56 -8.42 -15.30
C PHE A 328 8.82 -8.56 -16.81
N ALA A 329 9.33 -9.70 -17.27
CA ALA A 329 9.72 -9.91 -18.67
C ALA A 329 8.52 -10.04 -19.62
N SER A 330 7.41 -10.62 -19.16
CA SER A 330 6.19 -10.81 -19.96
C SER A 330 5.39 -9.52 -20.18
N GLY A 331 5.69 -8.46 -19.44
CA GLY A 331 4.87 -7.25 -19.43
C GLY A 331 3.51 -7.41 -18.74
N ASN A 332 3.21 -8.57 -18.15
CA ASN A 332 1.97 -8.82 -17.41
C ASN A 332 1.83 -7.90 -16.19
N ILE A 333 2.96 -7.56 -15.56
CA ILE A 333 2.99 -6.53 -14.51
C ILE A 333 2.71 -5.16 -15.10
N GLY A 334 2.85 -4.87 -16.40
CA GLY A 334 2.57 -3.55 -16.98
C GLY A 334 3.60 -2.46 -16.63
N GLN A 335 3.29 -1.21 -16.97
CA GLN A 335 4.20 -0.08 -16.75
C GLN A 335 4.33 0.26 -15.26
N LEU A 336 5.57 0.44 -14.81
CA LEU A 336 5.88 0.84 -13.45
C LEU A 336 5.58 2.32 -13.21
N VAL A 337 5.13 2.60 -11.99
CA VAL A 337 4.84 3.92 -11.47
C VAL A 337 5.75 4.14 -10.26
N ASP A 338 6.57 5.19 -10.33
CA ASP A 338 7.45 5.59 -9.24
C ASP A 338 6.63 6.26 -8.12
N MET A 339 6.43 5.51 -7.03
CA MET A 339 5.62 5.99 -5.90
C MET A 339 6.29 7.08 -5.07
N ASP A 340 7.59 7.33 -5.25
CA ASP A 340 8.22 8.48 -4.60
C ASP A 340 7.60 9.78 -5.12
N LYS A 341 7.32 9.87 -6.42
CA LYS A 341 6.70 11.07 -7.03
C LYS A 341 5.27 11.28 -6.54
N VAL A 342 4.56 10.17 -6.33
CA VAL A 342 3.18 10.19 -5.82
C VAL A 342 3.24 10.66 -4.37
N VAL A 343 3.89 9.91 -3.48
CA VAL A 343 3.89 10.15 -2.02
C VAL A 343 4.60 11.45 -1.61
N ASP A 344 5.71 11.83 -2.26
CA ASP A 344 6.47 13.03 -1.89
C ASP A 344 5.79 14.33 -2.36
N THR A 345 4.82 14.25 -3.28
CA THR A 345 3.99 15.42 -3.62
C THR A 345 3.17 15.80 -2.39
N PRO A 346 3.34 17.02 -1.85
CA PRO A 346 2.61 17.47 -0.68
C PRO A 346 1.12 17.26 -0.90
N LEU A 347 0.48 16.66 0.11
CA LEU A 347 -0.94 16.39 0.06
C LEU A 347 -1.72 17.65 -0.18
#